data_AF-A0A174I7P2-F1
#
_entry.id   AF-A0A174I7P2-F1
#
_cell.length_a   1.000
_cell.length_b   1.000
_cell.length_c   1.000
_cell.angle_alpha   90.00
_cell.angle_beta   90.00
_cell.angle_gamma   90.00
#
_symmetry.space_group_name_H-M   'P 1'
#
loop_
_entity.id
_entity.type
_entity.pdbx_description
1 polymer ?
#
loop_
_entity_poly.entity_id
_entity_poly.type
_entity_poly.pdbx_seq_one_letter_code
_entity_poly.pdbx_strand_id
1 'polypeptide(L)'
;MKEFVWAVSIICILLVFGVVLLKYLSENKKYKNSSYGKQSQKSFWKIISNQGARGEYRTSQIIDKAPFKNKMLFNCYIPNRSGDKTEIDMIMLCQKGIYVIENKNYSGWIFGNEKSKNWCETLKGKKYFFYNPIKQNRTTV
;
A
#
# COMPACT_ATOMS: atom_id res chain seq x y z
N MET A 1 -27.54 3.45 40.41
CA MET A 1 -26.38 4.20 39.86
C MET A 1 -25.45 3.31 39.03
N LYS A 2 -24.98 2.16 39.53
CA LYS A 2 -24.09 1.25 38.78
C LYS A 2 -24.69 0.75 37.47
N GLU A 3 -25.92 0.22 37.48
CA GLU A 3 -26.59 -0.30 36.28
C GLU A 3 -26.76 0.75 35.17
N PHE A 4 -27.09 1.99 35.55
CA PHE A 4 -27.16 3.11 34.63
C PHE A 4 -25.80 3.39 33.95
N VAL A 5 -24.70 3.35 34.72
CA VAL A 5 -23.34 3.54 34.19
C VAL A 5 -22.97 2.40 33.22
N TRP A 6 -23.34 1.15 33.52
CA TRP A 6 -23.13 0.01 32.62
C TRP A 6 -23.89 0.16 31.31
N ALA A 7 -25.17 0.54 31.39
CA ALA A 7 -26.02 0.74 30.21
C ALA A 7 -25.46 1.83 29.28
N VAL A 8 -25.08 2.99 29.84
CA VAL A 8 -24.44 4.08 29.08
C VAL A 8 -23.12 3.62 28.44
N SER A 9 -22.29 2.89 29.18
CA SER A 9 -21.01 2.38 28.66
C SER A 9 -21.20 1.42 27.48
N ILE A 10 -22.18 0.51 27.56
CA ILE A 10 -22.50 -0.42 26.47
C ILE A 10 -22.97 0.35 25.23
N ILE A 11 -23.84 1.35 25.40
CA ILE A 11 -24.31 2.19 24.29
C ILE A 11 -23.13 2.90 23.62
N CYS A 12 -22.21 3.49 24.40
CA CYS A 12 -21.02 4.15 23.87
C CYS A 12 -20.14 3.17 23.07
N ILE A 13 -19.92 1.95 23.57
CA ILE A 13 -19.13 0.92 22.86
C ILE A 13 -19.82 0.53 21.55
N LEU A 14 -21.13 0.32 21.56
CA LEU A 14 -21.90 -0.03 20.36
C LEU A 14 -21.86 1.09 19.31
N LEU A 15 -21.93 2.36 19.74
CA LEU A 15 -21.81 3.51 18.85
C LEU A 15 -20.43 3.57 18.19
N VAL A 16 -19.35 3.41 18.98
CA VAL A 16 -17.97 3.38 18.44
C VAL A 16 -17.81 2.22 17.46
N PHE A 17 -18.27 1.02 17.82
CA PHE A 17 -18.22 -0.14 16.95
C PHE A 17 -19.00 0.09 15.64
N GLY A 18 -20.19 0.68 15.74
CA GLY A 18 -21.01 1.05 14.59
C GLY A 18 -20.29 2.00 13.63
N VAL A 19 -19.65 3.05 14.15
CA VAL A 19 -18.86 3.99 13.33
C VAL A 19 -17.67 3.29 12.65
N VAL A 20 -16.94 2.44 13.38
CA VAL A 20 -15.82 1.68 12.83
C VAL A 20 -16.28 0.73 11.72
N LEU A 21 -17.40 0.03 11.94
CA LEU A 21 -18.00 -0.87 10.96
C LEU A 21 -18.46 -0.12 9.70
N LEU A 22 -19.17 0.99 9.85
CA LEU A 22 -19.61 1.82 8.73
C LEU A 22 -18.42 2.34 7.91
N LYS A 23 -17.35 2.79 8.57
CA LYS A 23 -16.11 3.21 7.90
C LYS A 23 -15.46 2.05 7.15
N TYR A 24 -15.37 0.88 7.77
CA TYR A 24 -14.84 -0.33 7.12
C TYR A 24 -15.64 -0.70 5.88
N LEU A 25 -16.98 -0.73 5.96
CA LEU A 25 -17.86 -1.05 4.84
C LEU A 25 -17.72 -0.03 3.70
N SER A 26 -17.64 1.27 4.03
CA SER A 26 -17.42 2.33 3.06
C SER A 26 -16.08 2.19 2.34
N GLU A 27 -14.99 1.98 3.07
CA GLU A 27 -13.67 1.79 2.47
C GLU A 27 -13.55 0.48 1.68
N ASN A 28 -14.20 -0.60 2.13
CA ASN A 28 -14.28 -1.86 1.39
C ASN A 28 -15.02 -1.68 0.05
N LYS A 29 -16.10 -0.89 0.03
CA LYS A 29 -16.81 -0.54 -1.22
C LYS A 29 -15.90 0.26 -2.16
N LYS A 30 -15.16 1.25 -1.65
CA LYS A 30 -14.19 2.02 -2.45
C LYS A 30 -13.08 1.12 -3.01
N TYR A 31 -12.53 0.24 -2.17
CA TYR A 31 -11.53 -0.74 -2.57
C TYR A 31 -12.02 -1.60 -3.72
N LYS A 32 -13.16 -2.27 -3.58
CA LYS A 32 -13.75 -3.13 -4.63
C LYS A 32 -14.00 -2.40 -5.95
N ASN A 33 -14.28 -1.09 -5.90
CA ASN A 33 -14.53 -0.27 -7.09
C ASN A 33 -13.26 0.34 -7.70
N SER A 34 -12.14 0.36 -6.97
CA SER A 34 -10.86 0.91 -7.43
C SER A 34 -10.21 0.03 -8.50
N SER A 35 -9.29 0.61 -9.29
CA SER A 35 -8.52 -0.15 -10.29
C SER A 35 -7.71 -1.27 -9.64
N TYR A 36 -7.11 -0.99 -8.49
CA TYR A 36 -6.35 -1.96 -7.70
C TYR A 36 -7.23 -3.10 -7.19
N GLY A 37 -8.35 -2.80 -6.53
CA GLY A 37 -9.23 -3.83 -5.96
C GLY A 37 -9.95 -4.69 -7.00
N LYS A 38 -10.16 -4.18 -8.23
CA LYS A 38 -10.68 -4.99 -9.35
C LYS A 38 -9.67 -6.00 -9.88
N GLN A 39 -8.37 -5.73 -9.76
CA GLN A 39 -7.29 -6.60 -10.22
C GLN A 39 -6.73 -7.50 -9.10
N SER A 40 -6.87 -7.06 -7.85
CA SER A 40 -6.40 -7.81 -6.69
C SER A 40 -7.36 -8.94 -6.32
N GLN A 41 -6.82 -10.14 -6.08
CA GLN A 41 -7.58 -11.28 -5.54
C GLN A 41 -7.73 -11.22 -4.00
N LYS A 42 -7.17 -10.19 -3.35
CA LYS A 42 -7.13 -10.09 -1.88
C LYS A 42 -8.42 -9.44 -1.36
N SER A 43 -8.90 -9.91 -0.21
CA SER A 43 -9.98 -9.24 0.52
C SER A 43 -9.49 -7.91 1.11
N PHE A 44 -10.38 -6.92 1.29
CA PHE A 44 -10.02 -5.63 1.88
C PHE A 44 -9.38 -5.77 3.26
N TRP A 45 -9.82 -6.74 4.07
CA TRP A 45 -9.21 -7.03 5.36
C TRP A 45 -7.75 -7.49 5.23
N LYS A 46 -7.43 -8.32 4.22
CA LYS A 46 -6.05 -8.73 3.91
C LYS A 46 -5.22 -7.54 3.44
N ILE A 47 -5.81 -6.61 2.69
CA ILE A 47 -5.15 -5.37 2.25
C ILE A 47 -4.77 -4.50 3.45
N ILE A 48 -5.69 -4.25 4.39
CA ILE A 48 -5.40 -3.35 5.51
C ILE A 48 -4.51 -3.97 6.60
N SER A 49 -4.48 -5.29 6.71
CA SER A 49 -3.64 -6.02 7.68
C SER A 49 -2.22 -6.28 7.19
N ASN A 50 -1.98 -6.31 5.87
CA ASN A 50 -0.65 -6.45 5.29
C ASN A 50 -0.06 -5.08 4.93
N GLN A 51 1.10 -4.73 5.50
CA GLN A 51 1.71 -3.41 5.27
C GLN A 51 2.08 -3.19 3.80
N GLY A 52 2.64 -4.17 3.10
CA GLY A 52 2.99 -4.05 1.68
C GLY A 52 1.77 -3.76 0.81
N ALA A 53 0.75 -4.63 0.89
CA ALA A 53 -0.49 -4.50 0.13
C ALA A 53 -1.25 -3.21 0.46
N ARG A 54 -1.24 -2.79 1.74
CA ARG A 54 -1.81 -1.49 2.15
C ARG A 54 -1.07 -0.31 1.52
N GLY A 55 0.24 -0.42 1.39
CA GLY A 55 1.08 0.57 0.73
C GLY A 55 0.74 0.68 -0.76
N GLU A 56 0.72 -0.45 -1.47
CA GLU A 56 0.36 -0.52 -2.89
C GLU A 56 -1.02 0.09 -3.15
N TYR A 57 -2.03 -0.29 -2.36
CA TYR A 57 -3.38 0.24 -2.51
C TYR A 57 -3.43 1.77 -2.29
N ARG A 58 -2.70 2.31 -1.32
CA ARG A 58 -2.65 3.77 -1.09
C ARG A 58 -1.95 4.49 -2.23
N THR A 59 -0.84 3.93 -2.71
CA THR A 59 -0.11 4.47 -3.86
C THR A 59 -1.00 4.48 -5.11
N SER A 60 -1.77 3.41 -5.35
CA SER A 60 -2.72 3.35 -6.46
C SER A 60 -3.80 4.44 -6.36
N GLN A 61 -4.33 4.70 -5.16
CA GLN A 61 -5.32 5.76 -4.95
C GLN A 61 -4.79 7.17 -5.25
N ILE A 62 -3.48 7.40 -5.08
CA ILE A 62 -2.84 8.67 -5.44
C ILE A 62 -2.70 8.75 -6.97
N ILE A 63 -2.25 7.67 -7.60
CA ILE A 63 -2.07 7.61 -9.06
C ILE A 63 -3.40 7.71 -9.80
N ASP A 64 -4.47 7.09 -9.30
CA ASP A 64 -5.82 7.19 -9.86
C ASP A 64 -6.34 8.65 -9.88
N LYS A 65 -5.78 9.53 -9.04
CA LYS A 65 -6.10 10.97 -9.00
C LYS A 65 -5.18 11.83 -9.89
N ALA A 66 -4.19 11.23 -10.55
CA ALA A 66 -3.30 11.98 -11.43
C ALA A 66 -4.09 12.63 -12.58
N PRO A 67 -3.69 13.83 -13.06
CA PRO A 67 -4.44 14.59 -14.06
C PRO A 67 -4.36 14.00 -15.48
N PHE A 68 -3.77 12.82 -15.64
CA PHE A 68 -3.59 12.15 -16.92
C PHE A 68 -4.50 10.92 -16.98
N LYS A 69 -5.20 10.77 -18.11
CA LYS A 69 -5.87 9.51 -18.43
C LYS A 69 -4.82 8.40 -18.44
N ASN A 70 -5.00 7.42 -17.58
CA ASN A 70 -4.05 6.34 -17.38
C ASN A 70 -4.76 4.98 -17.27
N LYS A 71 -4.00 3.92 -17.45
CA LYS A 71 -4.38 2.54 -17.13
C LYS A 71 -3.32 1.95 -16.23
N MET A 72 -3.76 1.35 -15.13
CA MET A 72 -2.88 0.71 -14.16
C MET A 72 -2.90 -0.81 -14.32
N LEU A 73 -1.74 -1.43 -14.19
CA LEU A 73 -1.56 -2.87 -14.02
C LEU A 73 -0.86 -3.11 -12.68
N PHE A 74 -1.25 -4.15 -11.94
CA PHE A 74 -0.73 -4.45 -10.61
C PHE A 74 -0.17 -5.86 -10.54
N ASN A 75 0.84 -6.07 -9.69
CA ASN A 75 1.42 -7.38 -9.36
C ASN A 75 1.75 -8.22 -10.62
N CYS A 76 2.43 -7.57 -11.57
CA CYS A 76 2.73 -8.15 -12.88
C CYS A 76 3.99 -9.02 -12.81
N TYR A 77 3.86 -10.32 -13.07
CA TYR A 77 5.00 -11.22 -13.16
C TYR A 77 5.56 -11.26 -14.59
N ILE A 78 6.83 -10.90 -14.73
CA ILE A 78 7.55 -10.91 -16.01
C ILE A 78 8.79 -11.80 -15.91
N PRO A 79 9.26 -12.39 -17.02
CA PRO A 79 10.54 -13.11 -17.02
C PRO A 79 11.69 -12.13 -16.78
N ASN A 80 12.63 -12.50 -15.91
CA ASN A 80 13.90 -11.81 -15.71
C ASN A 80 14.97 -12.36 -16.67
N ARG A 81 16.17 -11.78 -16.63
CA ARG A 81 17.29 -12.16 -17.52
C ARG A 81 17.75 -13.61 -17.37
N SER A 82 17.49 -14.23 -16.22
CA SER A 82 17.85 -15.62 -15.92
C SER A 82 16.77 -16.63 -16.37
N GLY A 83 15.61 -16.14 -16.84
CA GLY A 83 14.45 -16.98 -17.19
C GLY A 83 13.49 -17.24 -16.03
N ASP A 84 13.83 -16.81 -14.81
CA ASP A 84 12.92 -16.82 -13.66
C ASP A 84 11.89 -15.70 -13.77
N LYS A 85 10.93 -15.63 -12.84
CA LYS A 85 9.93 -14.55 -12.78
C LYS A 85 10.33 -13.50 -11.75
N THR A 86 10.17 -12.23 -12.10
CA THR A 86 10.19 -11.10 -11.18
C THR A 86 8.83 -10.41 -11.17
N GLU A 87 8.47 -9.82 -10.04
CA GLU A 87 7.21 -9.08 -9.87
C GLU A 87 7.47 -7.59 -10.03
N ILE A 88 6.60 -6.93 -10.79
CA ILE A 88 6.47 -5.47 -10.80
C ILE A 88 5.19 -5.12 -10.05
N ASP A 89 5.33 -4.35 -8.97
CA ASP A 89 4.18 -3.96 -8.14
C ASP A 89 3.12 -3.20 -8.93
N MET A 90 3.54 -2.19 -9.71
CA MET A 90 2.66 -1.27 -10.44
C MET A 90 3.25 -0.81 -11.76
N ILE A 91 2.43 -0.84 -12.82
CA ILE A 91 2.73 -0.23 -14.12
C ILE A 91 1.62 0.77 -14.46
N MET A 92 1.98 2.03 -14.62
CA MET A 92 1.09 3.07 -15.14
C MET A 92 1.36 3.29 -16.63
N LEU A 93 0.34 3.10 -17.45
CA LEU A 93 0.33 3.40 -18.88
C LEU A 93 -0.43 4.70 -19.10
N CYS A 94 0.19 5.71 -19.71
CA CYS A 94 -0.50 6.94 -20.08
C CYS A 94 0.09 7.56 -21.35
N GLN A 95 -0.51 8.63 -21.85
CA GLN A 95 -0.05 9.33 -23.06
C GLN A 95 1.39 9.87 -22.99
N LYS A 96 1.96 10.00 -21.78
CA LYS A 96 3.35 10.45 -21.57
C LYS A 96 4.36 9.31 -21.54
N GLY A 97 3.92 8.06 -21.48
CA GLY A 97 4.79 6.88 -21.45
C GLY A 97 4.36 5.81 -20.44
N ILE A 98 5.31 4.92 -20.15
CA ILE A 98 5.19 3.79 -19.23
C ILE A 98 5.99 4.10 -17.97
N TYR A 99 5.34 4.03 -16.83
CA TYR A 99 5.98 4.24 -15.52
C TYR A 99 5.92 2.94 -14.73
N VAL A 100 7.08 2.44 -14.35
CA VAL A 100 7.24 1.25 -13.52
C VAL A 100 7.48 1.72 -12.09
N ILE A 101 6.64 1.27 -11.16
CA ILE A 101 6.61 1.76 -9.79
C ILE A 101 6.82 0.56 -8.86
N GLU A 102 7.92 0.61 -8.12
CA GLU A 102 8.23 -0.29 -7.01
C GLU A 102 7.79 0.38 -5.71
N ASN A 103 6.99 -0.30 -4.89
CA ASN A 103 6.40 0.28 -3.70
C ASN A 103 7.07 -0.23 -2.42
N LYS A 104 7.74 0.68 -1.70
CA LYS A 104 8.29 0.39 -0.36
C LYS A 104 7.53 1.18 0.70
N ASN A 105 6.76 0.48 1.52
CA ASN A 105 5.92 1.10 2.55
C ASN A 105 6.69 1.36 3.88
N TYR A 106 7.73 2.21 3.81
CA TYR A 106 8.47 2.68 4.98
C TYR A 106 7.85 3.96 5.58
N SER A 107 8.22 4.33 6.79
CA SER A 107 7.73 5.50 7.53
C SER A 107 8.87 6.36 8.09
N GLY A 108 8.57 7.60 8.47
CA GLY A 108 9.61 8.50 9.00
C GLY A 108 10.54 9.03 7.92
N TRP A 109 11.75 9.41 8.30
CA TRP A 109 12.73 10.00 7.38
C TRP A 109 13.54 8.93 6.68
N ILE A 110 13.61 8.99 5.35
CA ILE A 110 14.40 8.07 4.53
C ILE A 110 15.65 8.79 4.03
N PHE A 111 16.81 8.21 4.30
CA PHE A 111 18.12 8.73 3.92
C PHE A 111 18.87 7.69 3.10
N GLY A 112 19.43 8.12 1.97
CA GLY A 112 20.22 7.25 1.10
C GLY A 112 20.55 7.93 -0.21
N ASN A 113 21.44 7.31 -0.97
CA ASN A 113 21.72 7.67 -2.35
C ASN A 113 21.89 6.41 -3.21
N GLU A 114 21.99 6.59 -4.52
CA GLU A 114 22.10 5.51 -5.50
C GLU A 114 23.36 4.66 -5.35
N LYS A 115 24.44 5.22 -4.78
CA LYS A 115 25.73 4.53 -4.61
C LYS A 115 25.79 3.72 -3.31
N SER A 116 25.04 4.08 -2.28
CA SER A 116 25.02 3.39 -0.99
C SER A 116 24.54 1.94 -1.10
N LYS A 117 25.12 1.02 -0.31
CA LYS A 117 24.64 -0.38 -0.24
C LYS A 117 23.27 -0.47 0.44
N ASN A 118 23.11 0.25 1.55
CA ASN A 118 21.88 0.31 2.33
C ASN A 118 21.40 1.75 2.43
N TRP A 119 20.09 1.93 2.55
CA TRP A 119 19.45 3.16 2.96
C TRP A 119 19.06 3.08 4.44
N CYS A 120 18.74 4.22 5.04
CA CYS A 120 18.40 4.36 6.45
C CYS A 120 17.00 4.97 6.59
N GLU A 121 16.13 4.28 7.32
CA GLU A 121 14.88 4.80 7.85
C GLU A 121 15.12 5.31 9.27
N THR A 122 14.75 6.55 9.56
CA THR A 122 14.71 7.09 10.93
C THR A 122 13.26 7.27 11.38
N LEU A 123 12.84 6.44 12.32
CA LEU A 123 11.48 6.42 12.86
C LEU A 123 11.52 6.61 14.37
N LYS A 124 10.92 7.70 14.86
CA LYS A 124 10.86 8.05 16.30
C LYS A 124 12.26 8.04 16.96
N GLY A 125 13.26 8.61 16.28
CA GLY A 125 14.64 8.69 16.75
C GLY A 125 15.46 7.39 16.63
N LYS A 126 14.86 6.27 16.19
CA LYS A 126 15.57 5.01 15.95
C LYS A 126 15.92 4.87 14.47
N LYS A 127 17.11 4.33 14.19
CA LYS A 127 17.61 4.08 12.83
C LYS A 127 17.46 2.61 12.46
N TYR A 128 16.91 2.37 11.28
CA TYR A 128 16.78 1.05 10.67
C TYR A 128 17.41 1.09 9.29
N PHE A 129 18.26 0.12 8.97
CA PHE A 129 18.92 0.05 7.67
C PHE A 129 18.26 -1.04 6.81
N PHE A 130 18.05 -0.74 5.54
CA PHE A 130 17.48 -1.67 4.57
C PHE A 130 18.28 -1.60 3.28
N TYR A 131 18.23 -2.66 2.47
CA TYR A 131 18.99 -2.71 1.23
C TYR A 131 18.50 -1.64 0.25
N ASN A 132 19.43 -1.00 -0.46
CA ASN A 132 19.11 0.07 -1.40
C ASN A 132 18.15 -0.44 -2.49
N PRO A 133 16.92 0.11 -2.59
CA PRO A 133 15.92 -0.33 -3.58
C PRO A 133 16.40 -0.21 -5.03
N ILE A 134 17.20 0.82 -5.34
CA ILE A 134 17.78 1.00 -6.68
C ILE A 134 18.72 -0.16 -7.02
N LYS A 135 19.50 -0.63 -6.05
CA LYS A 135 20.39 -1.78 -6.24
C LYS A 135 19.64 -3.10 -6.28
N GLN A 136 18.58 -3.24 -5.48
CA GLN A 136 17.67 -4.40 -5.53
C GLN A 136 17.11 -4.57 -6.95
N ASN A 137 16.59 -3.49 -7.52
CA ASN A 137 15.99 -3.54 -8.86
C ASN A 137 17.01 -3.94 -9.93
N ARG A 138 18.27 -3.48 -9.84
CA ARG A 138 19.32 -3.85 -10.80
C ARG A 138 19.71 -5.34 -10.78
N THR A 139 19.56 -6.00 -9.64
CA THR A 139 19.93 -7.42 -9.49
C THR A 139 18.78 -8.37 -9.77
N THR A 140 17.54 -7.89 -9.72
CA THR A 140 16.34 -8.73 -9.74
C THR A 140 15.51 -8.58 -11.01
N VAL A 141 15.63 -7.45 -11.73
CA VAL A 141 14.96 -7.14 -13.01
C VAL A 141 15.99 -7.10 -14.13
#